data_AF-A0A7Y5TXS9-F1
#
_entry.id   AF-A0A7Y5TXS9-F1
#
_cell.length_a   1.000
_cell.length_b   1.000
_cell.length_c   1.000
_cell.angle_alpha   90.00
_cell.angle_beta   90.00
_cell.angle_gamma   90.00
#
_symmetry.space_group_name_H-M   'P 1'
#
loop_
_entity.id
_entity.type
_entity.pdbx_description
1 polymer ?
#
loop_
_entity_poly.entity_id
_entity_poly.type
_entity_poly.pdbx_seq_one_letter_code
_entity_poly.pdbx_strand_id
1 'polypeptide(L)'
;MMTLSRRRFLAVLSVALLARPARAMSAPPRVQKPKHPTPRPGITAAKVLPDAKLMDKSAAPVFAMVREIPEVVDGIRCNCGCADQEGFYSLLSCYEQGGMAQHCAICQGQAKLAHKLHKEGWSLAGIRRAIDAEFGET
;
A
#
# COMPACT_ATOMS: atom_id res chain seq x y z
N MET A 1 39.03 -57.72 27.98
CA MET A 1 38.59 -57.12 26.70
C MET A 1 37.07 -57.08 26.72
N MET A 2 36.50 -55.93 27.08
CA MET A 2 35.07 -55.68 27.20
C MET A 2 34.75 -54.40 26.42
N THR A 3 33.83 -54.52 25.47
CA THR A 3 33.23 -53.43 24.71
C THR A 3 32.38 -52.57 25.64
N LEU A 4 32.53 -51.24 25.62
CA LEU A 4 31.56 -50.34 26.25
C LEU A 4 31.31 -49.08 25.40
N SER A 5 30.05 -49.01 25.02
CA SER A 5 29.38 -48.05 24.14
C SER A 5 29.24 -46.66 24.75
N ARG A 6 29.16 -45.67 23.86
CA ARG A 6 28.53 -44.33 23.99
C ARG A 6 27.70 -44.14 25.26
N ARG A 7 28.17 -43.28 26.18
CA ARG A 7 27.43 -42.23 26.95
C ARG A 7 28.07 -42.01 28.33
N ARG A 8 28.32 -40.72 28.64
CA ARG A 8 28.65 -40.13 29.97
C ARG A 8 30.11 -40.42 30.38
N PHE A 9 30.96 -39.45 30.65
CA PHE A 9 30.95 -38.43 31.70
C PHE A 9 31.69 -37.17 31.16
N LEU A 10 31.07 -35.98 31.05
CA LEU A 10 31.17 -34.86 32.02
C LEU A 10 32.65 -34.56 32.42
N ALA A 11 33.23 -33.37 32.34
CA ALA A 11 32.65 -32.04 32.52
C ALA A 11 33.69 -30.90 32.28
N VAL A 12 33.19 -29.72 31.88
CA VAL A 12 33.54 -28.36 32.36
C VAL A 12 34.75 -27.61 31.74
N LEU A 13 34.54 -26.26 31.68
CA LEU A 13 35.40 -25.10 31.35
C LEU A 13 35.32 -24.59 29.90
N SER A 14 34.86 -23.38 29.56
CA SER A 14 34.36 -22.23 30.32
C SER A 14 33.54 -21.34 29.37
N VAL A 15 32.35 -20.93 29.81
CA VAL A 15 31.49 -19.97 29.11
C VAL A 15 32.05 -18.56 29.33
N ALA A 16 32.57 -17.94 28.28
CA ALA A 16 32.83 -16.51 28.23
C ALA A 16 31.93 -15.88 27.15
N LEU A 17 30.62 -15.84 27.41
CA LEU A 17 29.71 -14.98 26.66
C LEU A 17 29.96 -13.54 27.12
N LEU A 18 30.76 -12.81 26.36
CA LEU A 18 30.75 -11.34 26.39
C LEU A 18 29.36 -10.88 25.94
N ALA A 19 28.49 -10.57 26.88
CA ALA A 19 27.23 -9.90 26.64
C ALA A 19 27.52 -8.49 26.08
N ARG A 20 27.62 -8.38 24.75
CA ARG A 20 27.50 -7.08 24.08
C ARG A 20 26.05 -6.64 24.28
N PRO A 21 25.76 -5.49 24.91
CA PRO A 21 24.41 -4.99 24.89
C PRO A 21 24.09 -4.74 23.41
N ALA A 22 23.14 -5.50 22.87
CA ALA A 22 22.55 -5.18 21.59
C ALA A 22 22.01 -3.76 21.76
N ARG A 23 22.70 -2.78 21.17
CA ARG A 23 22.20 -1.42 21.05
C ARG A 23 20.90 -1.59 20.28
N ALA A 24 19.77 -1.58 20.98
CA ALA A 24 18.46 -1.64 20.38
C ALA A 24 18.46 -0.50 19.36
N MET A 25 18.56 -0.85 18.08
CA MET A 25 18.46 0.12 17.01
C MET A 25 17.05 0.65 17.16
N SER A 26 16.93 1.84 17.75
CA SER A 26 15.67 2.55 17.82
C SER A 26 15.16 2.60 16.39
N ALA A 27 14.06 1.87 16.13
CA ALA A 27 13.40 1.93 14.84
C ALA A 27 13.20 3.42 14.51
N PRO A 28 13.46 3.85 13.26
CA PRO A 28 13.22 5.23 12.90
C PRO A 28 11.78 5.60 13.28
N PRO A 29 11.52 6.84 13.73
CA PRO A 29 10.17 7.27 14.03
C PRO A 29 9.31 6.96 12.80
N ARG A 30 8.28 6.12 12.99
CA ARG A 30 7.34 5.78 11.92
C ARG A 30 6.78 7.09 11.39
N VAL A 31 7.19 7.46 10.18
CA VAL A 31 6.66 8.64 9.49
C VAL A 31 5.17 8.40 9.38
N GLN A 32 4.36 9.17 10.11
CA GLN A 32 2.92 9.08 10.00
C GLN A 32 2.57 9.44 8.56
N LYS A 33 2.10 8.45 7.80
CA LYS A 33 1.62 8.69 6.46
C LYS A 33 0.50 9.72 6.50
N PRO A 34 0.45 10.66 5.53
CA PRO A 34 -0.67 11.57 5.42
C PRO A 34 -1.96 10.78 5.36
N LYS A 35 -2.93 11.20 6.17
CA LYS A 35 -4.22 10.51 6.26
C LYS A 35 -4.92 10.55 4.91
N HIS A 36 -5.69 9.51 4.63
CA HIS A 36 -6.64 9.52 3.52
C HIS A 36 -7.48 10.81 3.50
N PRO A 37 -7.64 11.46 2.33
CA PRO A 37 -8.42 12.68 2.21
C PRO A 37 -9.93 12.40 2.36
N THR A 38 -10.70 13.39 2.75
CA THR A 38 -12.17 13.31 2.70
C THR A 38 -12.62 13.43 1.24
N PRO A 39 -13.54 12.57 0.74
CA PRO A 39 -14.08 12.76 -0.61
C PRO A 39 -14.63 14.18 -0.80
N ARG A 40 -14.26 14.83 -1.92
CA ARG A 40 -14.72 16.18 -2.24
C ARG A 40 -16.24 16.16 -2.51
N PRO A 41 -17.02 17.12 -1.98
CA PRO A 41 -18.45 17.20 -2.26
C PRO A 41 -18.73 17.33 -3.76
N GLY A 42 -19.65 16.53 -4.29
CA GLY A 42 -20.03 16.55 -5.71
C GLY A 42 -18.94 16.08 -6.67
N ILE A 43 -17.90 15.38 -6.18
CA ILE A 43 -16.89 14.81 -7.06
C ILE A 43 -17.50 13.79 -8.03
N THR A 44 -17.06 13.83 -9.29
CA THR A 44 -17.54 12.93 -10.34
C THR A 44 -16.37 12.43 -11.18
N ALA A 45 -16.66 11.48 -12.06
CA ALA A 45 -15.70 10.96 -13.03
C ALA A 45 -15.40 11.89 -14.22
N ALA A 46 -15.99 13.10 -14.28
CA ALA A 46 -15.91 13.96 -15.46
C ALA A 46 -14.48 14.37 -15.86
N LYS A 47 -13.54 14.36 -14.91
CA LYS A 47 -12.13 14.69 -15.14
C LYS A 47 -11.24 13.48 -15.38
N VAL A 48 -11.74 12.26 -15.18
CA VAL A 48 -11.00 11.02 -15.42
C VAL A 48 -10.64 10.95 -16.91
N LEU A 49 -9.37 10.70 -17.21
CA LEU A 49 -8.86 10.70 -18.59
C LEU A 49 -9.67 9.69 -19.43
N PRO A 50 -10.30 10.10 -20.55
CA PRO A 50 -11.13 9.21 -21.36
C PRO A 50 -10.28 8.20 -22.13
N ASP A 51 -10.85 7.03 -22.46
CA ASP A 51 -10.12 5.92 -23.08
C ASP A 51 -9.48 6.29 -24.43
N ALA A 52 -10.12 7.19 -25.19
CA ALA A 52 -9.57 7.73 -26.43
C ALA A 52 -8.21 8.43 -26.22
N LYS A 53 -7.99 9.04 -25.05
CA LYS A 53 -6.77 9.77 -24.68
C LYS A 53 -5.74 8.95 -23.91
N LEU A 54 -6.06 7.71 -23.51
CA LEU A 54 -5.08 6.82 -22.89
C LEU A 54 -3.96 6.49 -23.88
N MET A 55 -2.71 6.64 -23.46
CA MET A 55 -1.57 6.20 -24.25
C MET A 55 -1.39 4.68 -24.14
N ASP A 56 -1.56 4.15 -22.92
CA ASP A 56 -1.59 2.72 -22.66
C ASP A 56 -3.04 2.22 -22.66
N LYS A 57 -3.44 1.53 -23.73
CA LYS A 57 -4.80 0.98 -23.86
C LYS A 57 -5.07 -0.17 -22.88
N SER A 58 -4.03 -0.82 -22.35
CA SER A 58 -4.20 -1.89 -21.36
C SER A 58 -4.71 -1.35 -20.01
N ALA A 59 -4.55 -0.04 -19.75
CA ALA A 59 -5.08 0.61 -18.56
C ALA A 59 -6.58 0.94 -18.63
N ALA A 60 -7.23 0.85 -19.80
CA ALA A 60 -8.64 1.23 -19.96
C ALA A 60 -9.60 0.54 -18.96
N PRO A 61 -9.47 -0.77 -18.66
CA PRO A 61 -10.38 -1.42 -17.70
C PRO A 61 -10.32 -0.82 -16.30
N VAL A 62 -9.14 -0.44 -15.80
CA VAL A 62 -9.04 0.15 -14.45
C VAL A 62 -9.50 1.61 -14.43
N PHE A 63 -9.33 2.35 -15.53
CA PHE A 63 -9.93 3.67 -15.65
C PHE A 63 -11.47 3.58 -15.64
N ALA A 64 -12.06 2.58 -16.30
CA ALA A 64 -13.51 2.34 -16.24
C ALA A 64 -13.98 2.05 -14.80
N MET A 65 -13.26 1.20 -14.05
CA MET A 65 -13.55 0.94 -12.63
C MET A 65 -13.56 2.22 -11.79
N VAL A 66 -12.59 3.12 -11.99
CA VAL A 66 -12.53 4.40 -11.27
C VAL A 66 -13.71 5.30 -11.62
N ARG A 67 -14.17 5.30 -12.88
CA ARG A 67 -15.36 6.08 -13.28
C ARG A 67 -16.66 5.61 -12.62
N GLU A 68 -16.74 4.36 -12.20
CA GLU A 68 -17.91 3.83 -11.48
C GLU A 68 -17.98 4.28 -10.03
N ILE A 69 -16.84 4.59 -9.40
CA ILE A 69 -16.75 4.90 -7.96
C ILE A 69 -15.85 6.12 -7.64
N PRO A 70 -16.01 7.25 -8.36
CA PRO A 70 -15.10 8.38 -8.25
C PRO A 70 -15.01 8.93 -6.82
N GLU A 71 -16.10 8.95 -6.06
CA GLU A 71 -16.15 9.40 -4.67
C GLU A 71 -15.39 8.50 -3.70
N VAL A 72 -15.36 7.19 -3.95
CA VAL A 72 -14.56 6.24 -3.15
C VAL A 72 -13.07 6.46 -3.44
N VAL A 73 -12.71 6.55 -4.73
CA VAL A 73 -11.32 6.74 -5.17
C VAL A 73 -10.79 8.11 -4.75
N ASP A 74 -11.63 9.14 -4.73
CA ASP A 74 -11.29 10.47 -4.22
C ASP A 74 -11.06 10.47 -2.70
N GLY A 75 -11.64 9.52 -1.98
CA GLY A 75 -11.42 9.31 -0.55
C GLY A 75 -10.16 8.52 -0.23
N ILE A 76 -9.35 8.14 -1.22
CA ILE A 76 -8.16 7.29 -1.07
C ILE A 76 -6.90 8.12 -1.35
N ARG A 77 -5.84 7.92 -0.56
CA ARG A 77 -4.53 8.51 -0.80
C ARG A 77 -3.76 7.63 -1.79
N CYS A 78 -3.04 8.20 -2.76
CA CYS A 78 -2.09 7.38 -3.55
C CYS A 78 -0.91 6.96 -2.67
N ASN A 79 -0.68 5.66 -2.56
CA ASN A 79 0.47 5.11 -1.83
C ASN A 79 1.73 4.99 -2.71
N CYS A 80 1.63 5.42 -3.97
CA CYS A 80 2.73 5.53 -4.93
C CYS A 80 3.71 6.70 -4.67
N GLY A 81 3.38 7.61 -3.73
CA GLY A 81 4.13 8.85 -3.46
C GLY A 81 3.61 10.10 -4.18
N CYS A 82 2.75 9.97 -5.19
CA CYS A 82 2.18 11.14 -5.89
C CYS A 82 1.32 12.01 -4.96
N ALA A 83 0.71 11.43 -3.92
CA ALA A 83 -0.12 12.18 -2.97
C ALA A 83 0.68 13.15 -2.07
N ASP A 84 2.00 13.18 -2.17
CA ASP A 84 2.87 14.16 -1.51
C ASP A 84 3.27 15.32 -2.45
N GLN A 85 2.83 15.27 -3.71
CA GLN A 85 3.11 16.28 -4.72
C GLN A 85 2.00 17.31 -4.80
N GLU A 86 2.36 18.56 -5.09
CA GLU A 86 1.38 19.62 -5.34
C GLU A 86 0.46 19.24 -6.52
N GLY A 87 -0.84 19.49 -6.36
CA GLY A 87 -1.86 19.15 -7.36
C GLY A 87 -2.45 17.74 -7.25
N PHE A 88 -1.90 16.85 -6.40
CA PHE A 88 -2.43 15.51 -6.17
C PHE A 88 -3.17 15.41 -4.84
N TYR A 89 -4.49 15.59 -4.89
CA TYR A 89 -5.34 15.52 -3.69
C TYR A 89 -5.55 14.09 -3.21
N SER A 90 -5.83 13.18 -4.14
CA SER A 90 -6.26 11.81 -3.87
C SER A 90 -5.74 10.85 -4.94
N LEU A 91 -6.03 9.56 -4.80
CA LEU A 91 -5.79 8.56 -5.83
C LEU A 91 -6.51 8.94 -7.13
N LEU A 92 -7.68 9.58 -7.06
CA LEU A 92 -8.43 10.02 -8.23
C LEU A 92 -7.62 11.01 -9.07
N SER A 93 -6.84 11.89 -8.46
CA SER A 93 -5.96 12.83 -9.18
C SER A 93 -5.00 12.12 -10.15
N CYS A 94 -4.55 10.90 -9.83
CA CYS A 94 -3.70 10.12 -10.74
C CYS A 94 -4.44 9.61 -11.99
N TYR A 95 -5.76 9.49 -11.94
CA TYR A 95 -6.63 9.08 -13.06
C TYR A 95 -7.19 10.26 -13.85
N GLU A 96 -7.06 11.48 -13.33
CA GLU A 96 -7.50 12.70 -13.97
C GLU A 96 -6.48 13.16 -15.05
N GLN A 97 -6.52 14.44 -15.41
CA GLN A 97 -5.67 15.03 -16.44
C GLN A 97 -4.18 14.76 -16.15
N GLY A 98 -3.47 14.26 -17.16
CA GLY A 98 -2.09 13.75 -17.04
C GLY A 98 -2.02 12.22 -17.01
N GLY A 99 -3.09 11.54 -16.59
CA GLY A 99 -3.24 10.08 -16.74
C GLY A 99 -2.13 9.26 -16.09
N MET A 100 -1.47 9.76 -15.04
CA MET A 100 -0.30 9.11 -14.42
C MET A 100 -0.57 7.65 -14.02
N ALA A 101 -1.79 7.33 -13.59
CA ALA A 101 -2.20 5.98 -13.23
C ALA A 101 -2.09 4.98 -14.39
N GLN A 102 -2.08 5.44 -15.65
CA GLN A 102 -1.93 4.55 -16.81
C GLN A 102 -0.58 3.80 -16.80
N HIS A 103 0.43 4.29 -16.07
CA HIS A 103 1.77 3.68 -16.00
C HIS A 103 2.20 3.26 -14.58
N CYS A 104 1.34 3.39 -13.57
CA CYS A 104 1.69 3.09 -12.19
C CYS A 104 0.92 1.86 -11.67
N ALA A 105 1.63 0.74 -11.49
CA ALA A 105 1.03 -0.49 -10.97
C ALA A 105 0.40 -0.32 -9.58
N ILE A 106 0.96 0.54 -8.71
CA ILE A 106 0.39 0.85 -7.39
C ILE A 106 -0.95 1.58 -7.55
N CYS A 107 -1.02 2.64 -8.37
CA CYS A 107 -2.28 3.34 -8.62
C CYS A 107 -3.37 2.39 -9.13
N GLN A 108 -3.01 1.51 -10.07
CA GLN A 108 -3.93 0.54 -10.66
C GLN A 108 -4.35 -0.54 -9.65
N GLY A 109 -3.43 -1.03 -8.83
CA GLY A 109 -3.70 -1.99 -7.76
C GLY A 109 -4.66 -1.43 -6.71
N GLN A 110 -4.39 -0.21 -6.23
CA GLN A 110 -5.25 0.47 -5.25
C GLN A 110 -6.68 0.66 -5.79
N ALA A 111 -6.83 1.08 -7.06
CA ALA A 111 -8.15 1.28 -7.66
C ALA A 111 -8.91 -0.04 -7.89
N LYS A 112 -8.22 -1.09 -8.34
CA LYS A 112 -8.82 -2.43 -8.49
C LYS A 112 -9.31 -2.97 -7.14
N LEU A 113 -8.50 -2.82 -6.08
CA LEU A 113 -8.90 -3.23 -4.73
C LEU A 113 -10.07 -2.40 -4.21
N ALA A 114 -10.02 -1.08 -4.38
CA ALA A 114 -11.11 -0.17 -3.99
C ALA A 114 -12.43 -0.54 -4.66
N HIS A 115 -12.40 -0.76 -5.98
CA HIS A 115 -13.58 -1.15 -6.76
C HIS A 115 -14.15 -2.48 -6.30
N LYS A 116 -13.30 -3.50 -6.15
CA LYS A 116 -13.72 -4.81 -5.64
C LYS A 116 -14.42 -4.68 -4.28
N LEU A 117 -13.77 -4.06 -3.31
CA LEU A 117 -14.30 -3.95 -1.94
C LEU A 117 -15.58 -3.07 -1.90
N HIS A 118 -15.65 -2.03 -2.72
CA HIS A 118 -16.88 -1.24 -2.84
C HIS A 118 -18.04 -2.07 -3.40
N LYS A 119 -17.83 -2.89 -4.44
CA LYS A 119 -18.85 -3.80 -4.98
C LYS A 119 -19.28 -4.86 -3.96
N GLU A 120 -18.39 -5.24 -3.05
CA GLU A 120 -18.69 -6.12 -1.91
C GLU A 120 -19.40 -5.39 -0.74
N GLY A 121 -19.66 -4.09 -0.85
CA GLY A 121 -20.41 -3.31 0.14
C GLY A 121 -19.57 -2.81 1.32
N TRP A 122 -18.24 -2.82 1.21
CA TRP A 122 -17.38 -2.32 2.29
C TRP A 122 -17.53 -0.81 2.50
N SER A 123 -17.47 -0.40 3.77
CA SER A 123 -17.38 1.03 4.09
C SER A 123 -16.07 1.65 3.59
N LEU A 124 -16.08 2.94 3.29
CA LEU A 124 -14.88 3.69 2.89
C LEU A 124 -13.74 3.55 3.92
N ALA A 125 -14.06 3.55 5.21
CA ALA A 125 -13.06 3.33 6.26
C ALA A 125 -12.43 1.93 6.20
N GLY A 126 -13.22 0.90 5.86
CA GLY A 126 -12.72 -0.46 5.63
C GLY A 126 -11.82 -0.54 4.39
N ILE A 127 -12.26 0.07 3.28
CA ILE A 127 -11.49 0.13 2.03
C ILE A 127 -10.13 0.80 2.26
N ARG A 128 -10.11 1.94 2.96
CA ARG A 128 -8.88 2.66 3.34
C ARG A 128 -7.90 1.77 4.09
N ARG A 129 -8.37 1.08 5.14
CA ARG A 129 -7.52 0.16 5.91
C ARG A 129 -6.97 -0.98 5.06
N ALA A 130 -7.76 -1.55 4.16
CA ALA A 130 -7.30 -2.62 3.27
C ALA A 130 -6.24 -2.10 2.28
N ILE A 131 -6.43 -0.90 1.74
CA ILE A 131 -5.45 -0.26 0.87
C ILE A 131 -4.14 0.05 1.59
N ASP A 132 -4.21 0.58 2.81
CA ASP A 132 -3.02 0.85 3.61
C ASP A 132 -2.29 -0.45 4.01
N ALA A 133 -3.03 -1.53 4.27
CA ALA A 133 -2.43 -2.83 4.58
C ALA A 133 -1.68 -3.44 3.37
N GLU A 134 -2.22 -3.27 2.16
CA GLU A 134 -1.65 -3.86 0.94
C GLU A 134 -0.56 -2.98 0.32
N PHE A 135 -0.77 -1.66 0.29
CA PHE A 135 0.09 -0.73 -0.45
C PHE A 135 0.82 0.27 0.45
N GLY A 136 0.51 0.32 1.74
CA GLY A 136 1.21 1.18 2.68
C GLY A 136 2.55 0.58 3.08
N GLU A 137 3.65 1.16 2.62
CA GLU A 137 4.95 1.09 3.32
C GLU A 137 4.84 1.34 4.84
N THR A 138 5.63 0.59 5.63
CA THR A 138 5.59 0.48 7.09
C THR A 138 6.40 1.51 7.85
#